data_AF-A0A8H5ARP2-F1
#
_entry.id   AF-A0A8H5ARP2-F1
#
_cell.length_a   1.000
_cell.length_b   1.000
_cell.length_c   1.000
_cell.angle_alpha   90.00
_cell.angle_beta   90.00
_cell.angle_gamma   90.00
#
_symmetry.space_group_name_H-M   'P 1'
#
loop_
_entity.id
_entity.type
_entity.pdbx_description
1 polymer ?
#
loop_
_entity_poly.entity_id
_entity_poly.type
_entity_poly.pdbx_seq_one_letter_code
_entity_poly.pdbx_strand_id
1 'polypeptide(L)'
;MTLKLTPGIRYLFKLFLVVSVPPVASVLLSKYLDLPTWTIVTASALALPAFVALRITYKEIRVRRRAAALGARLAPKTVLKGWPANIDILMRMMENQRTGYPGDGLWEFTARYGPGLERSRPMD
;
A
#
# COMPACT_ATOMS: atom_id res chain seq x y z
N MET A 1 -30.96 -8.65 11.28
CA MET A 1 -30.17 -9.80 10.76
C MET A 1 -28.98 -9.25 9.98
N THR A 2 -27.82 -9.09 10.60
CA THR A 2 -26.61 -8.61 9.89
C THR A 2 -25.94 -9.79 9.19
N LEU A 3 -26.03 -9.85 7.87
CA LEU A 3 -25.24 -10.78 7.06
C LEU A 3 -23.76 -10.65 7.44
N LYS A 4 -23.21 -11.68 8.11
CA LYS A 4 -21.77 -11.84 8.34
C LYS A 4 -21.10 -12.19 7.01
N LEU A 5 -21.08 -11.22 6.10
CA LEU A 5 -20.29 -11.28 4.88
C LEU A 5 -18.83 -11.46 5.28
N THR A 6 -18.23 -12.55 4.83
CA THR A 6 -16.80 -12.81 4.98
C THR A 6 -16.01 -11.61 4.45
N PRO A 7 -14.92 -11.21 5.13
CA PRO A 7 -14.19 -10.00 4.80
C PRO A 7 -13.68 -9.97 3.34
N GLY A 8 -13.45 -11.14 2.74
CA GLY A 8 -13.07 -11.28 1.33
C GLY A 8 -14.11 -10.73 0.36
N ILE A 9 -15.39 -11.06 0.52
CA ILE A 9 -16.45 -10.58 -0.38
C ILE A 9 -16.59 -9.07 -0.30
N ARG A 10 -16.49 -8.50 0.92
CA ARG A 10 -16.50 -7.04 1.11
C ARG A 10 -15.33 -6.37 0.40
N TYR A 11 -14.17 -7.02 0.35
CA TYR A 11 -13.00 -6.50 -0.34
C TYR A 11 -13.15 -6.57 -1.86
N LEU A 12 -13.60 -7.72 -2.38
CA LEU A 12 -13.83 -7.93 -3.81
C LEU A 12 -14.88 -6.95 -4.34
N PHE A 13 -15.97 -6.73 -3.61
CA PHE A 13 -17.00 -5.77 -4.01
C PHE A 13 -16.47 -4.34 -4.05
N LYS A 14 -15.67 -3.93 -3.07
CA LYS A 14 -15.02 -2.61 -3.07
C LYS A 14 -14.03 -2.47 -4.23
N LEU A 15 -13.24 -3.51 -4.50
CA LEU A 15 -12.29 -3.51 -5.60
C LEU A 15 -13.02 -3.43 -6.95
N PHE A 16 -14.10 -4.20 -7.11
CA PHE A 16 -14.94 -4.18 -8.30
C PHE A 16 -15.54 -2.78 -8.55
N LEU A 17 -16.07 -2.13 -7.51
CA LEU A 17 -16.58 -0.77 -7.61
C LEU A 17 -15.46 0.21 -8.00
N VAL A 18 -14.32 0.13 -7.33
CA VAL A 18 -13.19 1.03 -7.61
C VAL A 18 -12.65 0.87 -9.03
N VAL A 19 -12.61 -0.35 -9.55
CA VAL A 19 -12.12 -0.62 -10.91
C VAL A 19 -13.15 -0.25 -11.96
N SER A 20 -14.45 -0.40 -11.68
CA SER A 20 -15.52 -0.09 -12.63
C SER A 20 -15.89 1.40 -12.69
N VAL A 21 -15.74 2.14 -11.60
CA VAL A 21 -16.05 3.59 -11.55
C VAL A 21 -15.29 4.42 -12.60
N PRO A 22 -13.95 4.35 -12.76
CA PRO A 22 -13.23 5.15 -13.74
C PRO A 22 -13.64 4.93 -15.21
N PRO A 23 -13.78 3.70 -15.74
CA PRO A 23 -14.25 3.50 -17.10
C PRO A 23 -15.71 3.96 -17.27
N VAL A 24 -16.59 3.66 -16.31
CA VAL A 24 -18.00 4.11 -16.37
C VAL A 24 -18.08 5.64 -16.35
N ALA A 25 -17.33 6.30 -15.46
CA ALA A 25 -17.27 7.75 -15.40
C ALA A 25 -16.70 8.34 -16.69
N SER A 26 -15.67 7.73 -17.27
CA SER A 26 -15.05 8.21 -18.52
C SER A 26 -15.98 8.08 -19.72
N VAL A 27 -16.77 6.99 -19.81
CA VAL A 27 -17.79 6.80 -20.86
C VAL A 27 -18.98 7.74 -20.67
N LEU A 28 -19.37 8.04 -19.42
CA LEU A 28 -20.40 9.04 -19.16
C LEU A 28 -19.91 10.44 -19.52
N LEU A 29 -18.67 10.78 -19.16
CA LEU A 29 -18.07 12.07 -19.51
C LEU A 29 -17.86 12.20 -21.02
N SER A 30 -17.55 11.10 -21.72
CA SER A 30 -17.36 11.12 -23.18
C SER A 30 -18.63 11.50 -23.95
N LYS A 31 -19.81 11.41 -23.32
CA LYS A 31 -21.09 11.88 -23.89
C LYS A 31 -21.28 13.39 -23.78
N TYR A 32 -20.61 14.04 -22.84
CA TYR A 32 -20.72 15.49 -22.59
C TYR A 32 -19.48 16.26 -23.07
N LEU A 33 -18.34 15.59 -23.15
CA LEU A 33 -17.05 16.09 -23.60
C LEU A 33 -16.55 15.06 -24.59
N ASP A 34 -16.26 15.40 -25.85
CA ASP A 34 -15.72 14.45 -26.83
C ASP A 34 -14.33 13.95 -26.40
N LEU A 35 -14.31 12.94 -25.53
CA LEU A 35 -13.10 12.40 -24.93
C LEU A 35 -12.53 11.30 -25.83
N PRO A 36 -11.24 11.37 -26.18
CA PRO A 36 -10.59 10.36 -26.99
C PRO A 36 -10.46 9.05 -26.20
N THR A 37 -10.61 7.91 -26.87
CA THR A 37 -10.54 6.55 -26.28
C THR A 37 -9.31 6.30 -25.40
N TRP A 38 -8.19 6.97 -25.71
CA TRP A 38 -6.97 6.93 -24.91
C TRP A 38 -7.17 7.36 -23.45
N THR A 39 -8.07 8.32 -23.18
CA THR A 39 -8.39 8.72 -21.80
C THR A 39 -9.10 7.61 -21.02
N ILE A 40 -9.99 6.85 -21.68
CA ILE A 40 -10.68 5.72 -21.05
C ILE A 40 -9.68 4.59 -20.74
N VAL A 41 -8.79 4.28 -21.68
CA VAL A 41 -7.76 3.23 -21.51
C VAL A 41 -6.80 3.60 -20.39
N THR A 42 -6.29 4.84 -20.38
CA THR A 42 -5.36 5.30 -19.34
C THR A 42 -6.02 5.42 -17.97
N ALA A 43 -7.25 5.92 -17.88
CA ALA A 43 -8.01 5.98 -16.63
C ALA A 43 -8.26 4.58 -16.05
N SER A 44 -8.57 3.60 -16.90
CA SER A 44 -8.78 2.21 -16.49
C SER A 44 -7.47 1.57 -16.01
N ALA A 45 -6.37 1.79 -16.72
CA ALA A 45 -5.05 1.29 -16.33
C ALA A 45 -4.56 1.90 -15.00
N LEU A 46 -4.84 3.19 -14.78
CA LEU A 46 -4.41 3.91 -13.57
C LEU A 46 -5.34 3.69 -12.37
N ALA A 47 -6.54 3.17 -12.55
CA ALA A 47 -7.52 2.96 -11.48
C ALA A 47 -6.96 2.12 -10.31
N LEU A 48 -6.30 1.00 -10.64
CA LEU A 48 -5.70 0.11 -9.66
C LEU A 48 -4.53 0.74 -8.90
N PRO A 49 -3.47 1.25 -9.56
CA PRO A 49 -2.36 1.88 -8.85
C PRO A 49 -2.81 3.11 -8.06
N ALA A 50 -3.73 3.92 -8.59
CA ALA A 50 -4.28 5.07 -7.87
C ALA A 50 -5.03 4.65 -6.60
N PHE A 51 -5.85 3.59 -6.66
CA PHE A 51 -6.53 3.08 -5.48
C PHE A 51 -5.57 2.56 -4.40
N VAL A 52 -4.54 1.81 -4.82
CA VAL A 52 -3.52 1.30 -3.91
C VAL A 52 -2.78 2.47 -3.24
N ALA A 53 -2.36 3.46 -4.02
CA ALA A 53 -1.70 4.66 -3.51
C ALA A 53 -2.60 5.42 -2.51
N LEU A 54 -3.87 5.66 -2.87
CA LEU A 54 -4.82 6.33 -2.00
C LEU A 54 -5.02 5.58 -0.69
N ARG A 55 -5.15 4.25 -0.75
CA ARG A 55 -5.31 3.39 0.43
C ARG A 55 -4.09 3.45 1.34
N ILE A 56 -2.88 3.42 0.77
CA ILE A 56 -1.63 3.54 1.52
C ILE A 56 -1.56 4.90 2.21
N THR A 57 -1.74 6.00 1.46
CA THR A 57 -1.70 7.36 1.99
C THR A 57 -2.76 7.57 3.07
N TYR A 58 -4.00 7.12 2.86
CA TYR A 58 -5.06 7.22 3.86
C TYR A 58 -4.72 6.46 5.15
N LYS A 59 -4.19 5.24 5.01
CA LYS A 59 -3.75 4.43 6.17
C LYS A 59 -2.65 5.16 6.93
N GLU A 60 -1.67 5.73 6.23
CA GLU A 60 -0.58 6.47 6.85
C GLU A 60 -1.06 7.72 7.59
N ILE A 61 -1.95 8.50 6.98
CA ILE A 61 -2.54 9.68 7.63
C ILE A 61 -3.30 9.27 8.89
N ARG A 62 -4.12 8.21 8.82
CA ARG A 62 -4.86 7.67 9.97
C ARG A 62 -3.93 7.23 11.10
N VAL A 63 -2.87 6.51 10.78
CA VAL A 63 -1.90 6.02 11.77
C VAL A 63 -1.11 7.19 12.38
N ARG A 64 -0.66 8.15 11.57
CA ARG A 64 -0.02 9.40 12.04
C ARG A 64 -0.89 10.17 13.03
N ARG A 65 -2.16 10.40 12.66
CA ARG A 65 -3.13 11.09 13.52
C ARG A 65 -3.36 10.36 14.84
N ARG A 66 -3.49 9.03 14.81
CA ARG A 66 -3.70 8.23 16.03
C ARG A 66 -2.45 8.18 16.91
N ALA A 67 -1.27 8.08 16.33
CA ALA A 67 -0.01 8.13 17.06
C ALA A 67 0.17 9.48 17.76
N ALA A 68 -0.08 10.59 17.06
CA ALA A 68 -0.06 11.93 17.64
C ALA A 68 -1.05 12.09 18.81
N ALA A 69 -2.28 11.57 18.66
CA ALA A 69 -3.29 11.59 19.73
C ALA A 69 -2.89 10.79 20.98
N LEU A 70 -2.03 9.78 20.82
CA LEU A 70 -1.54 8.93 21.91
C LEU A 70 -0.17 9.39 22.45
N GLY A 71 0.40 10.48 21.91
CA GLY A 71 1.78 10.89 22.22
C GLY A 71 2.82 9.86 21.78
N ALA A 72 2.45 8.90 20.91
CA ALA A 72 3.29 7.81 20.48
C ALA A 72 4.09 8.17 19.23
N ARG A 73 5.32 7.66 19.13
CA ARG A 73 6.16 7.79 17.94
C ARG A 73 5.80 6.70 16.92
N LEU A 74 5.87 7.05 15.64
CA LEU A 74 5.66 6.09 14.56
C LEU A 74 6.88 5.20 14.40
N ALA A 75 6.65 3.89 14.24
CA ALA A 75 7.70 2.96 13.87
C ALA A 75 8.36 3.39 12.55
N PRO A 76 9.70 3.26 12.43
CA PRO A 76 10.38 3.55 11.19
C PRO A 76 9.84 2.63 10.09
N LYS A 77 9.55 3.20 8.91
CA LYS A 77 9.22 2.38 7.75
C LYS A 77 10.47 1.58 7.39
N THR A 78 10.36 0.26 7.36
CA THR A 78 11.41 -0.62 6.85
C THR A 78 11.50 -0.43 5.35
N VAL A 79 12.30 0.53 4.92
CA VAL A 79 12.67 0.70 3.51
C VAL A 79 14.11 0.22 3.39
N LEU A 80 14.32 -0.89 2.68
CA LEU A 80 15.67 -1.42 2.46
C LEU A 80 16.42 -0.55 1.44
N LYS A 81 15.78 -0.30 0.29
CA LYS A 81 16.36 0.39 -0.88
C LYS A 81 15.42 1.39 -1.56
N GLY A 82 14.27 1.72 -0.96
CA GLY A 82 13.38 2.77 -1.51
C GLY A 82 12.42 2.31 -2.60
N TRP A 83 12.29 0.99 -2.83
CA TRP A 83 11.33 0.48 -3.82
C TRP A 83 9.88 0.71 -3.38
N PRO A 84 8.98 1.09 -4.31
CA PRO A 84 7.57 1.28 -3.97
C PRO A 84 6.98 -0.01 -3.41
N ALA A 85 6.14 0.12 -2.39
CA ALA A 85 5.43 -0.99 -1.75
C ALA A 85 6.31 -2.13 -1.18
N ASN A 86 7.57 -1.84 -0.81
CA ASN A 86 8.48 -2.81 -0.20
C ASN A 86 8.77 -4.06 -1.07
N ILE A 87 8.75 -3.89 -2.40
CA ILE A 87 9.05 -4.98 -3.35
C ILE A 87 10.47 -5.51 -3.14
N ASP A 88 11.40 -4.65 -2.71
CA ASP A 88 12.76 -5.03 -2.31
C ASP A 88 12.79 -6.07 -1.19
N ILE A 89 11.96 -5.90 -0.16
CA ILE A 89 11.80 -6.87 0.93
C ILE A 89 11.24 -8.18 0.38
N LEU A 90 10.21 -8.11 -0.47
CA LEU A 90 9.59 -9.30 -1.05
C LEU A 90 10.59 -10.10 -1.90
N MET A 91 11.35 -9.44 -2.78
CA MET A 91 12.38 -10.07 -3.60
C MET A 91 13.45 -10.73 -2.71
N ARG A 92 13.88 -10.06 -1.65
CA ARG A 92 14.83 -10.63 -0.69
C ARG A 92 14.26 -11.85 0.04
N MET A 93 12.99 -11.81 0.44
CA MET A 93 12.33 -12.98 1.05
C MET A 93 12.22 -14.14 0.07
N MET A 94 11.89 -13.88 -1.20
CA MET A 94 11.85 -14.92 -2.24
C MET A 94 13.22 -15.52 -2.51
N GLU A 95 14.27 -14.69 -2.52
CA GLU A 95 15.65 -15.15 -2.65
C GLU A 95 16.03 -16.03 -1.46
N ASN A 96 15.81 -15.54 -0.24
CA ASN A 96 16.08 -16.30 0.98
C ASN A 96 15.31 -17.61 1.06
N GLN A 97 14.08 -17.68 0.53
CA GLN A 97 13.34 -18.95 0.44
C GLN A 97 13.99 -19.97 -0.49
N ARG A 98 14.73 -19.52 -1.51
CA ARG A 98 15.39 -20.39 -2.49
C ARG A 98 16.78 -20.81 -2.05
N THR A 99 17.50 -19.93 -1.37
CA THR A 99 18.94 -20.10 -1.09
C THR A 99 19.27 -20.27 0.38
N GLY A 100 18.34 -20.04 1.31
CA GLY A 100 18.60 -20.08 2.75
C GLY A 100 17.37 -20.28 3.62
N TYR A 101 17.46 -19.85 4.88
CA TYR A 101 16.33 -19.85 5.80
C TYR A 101 15.53 -18.55 5.63
N PRO A 102 14.17 -18.57 5.66
CA PRO A 102 13.37 -17.35 5.51
C PRO A 102 13.70 -16.25 6.55
N GLY A 103 14.31 -16.64 7.67
CA GLY A 103 14.80 -15.75 8.73
C GLY A 103 16.11 -15.02 8.41
N ASP A 104 16.83 -15.42 7.36
CA ASP A 104 18.14 -14.85 7.03
C ASP A 104 17.98 -13.37 6.60
N GLY A 105 18.82 -12.49 7.14
CA GLY A 105 18.73 -11.04 6.90
C GLY A 105 17.76 -10.27 7.80
N LEU A 106 16.94 -10.93 8.65
CA LEU A 106 16.19 -10.23 9.72
C LEU A 106 17.14 -9.63 10.77
N TRP A 107 18.30 -10.25 10.99
CA TRP A 107 19.31 -9.74 11.92
C TRP A 107 19.92 -8.40 11.48
N GLU A 108 19.96 -8.12 10.17
CA GLU A 108 20.40 -6.82 9.68
C GLU A 108 19.40 -5.71 10.01
N PHE A 109 18.11 -6.03 10.08
CA PHE A 109 17.09 -5.07 10.51
C PHE A 109 17.21 -4.76 12.00
N THR A 110 17.46 -5.76 12.85
CA THR A 110 17.71 -5.54 14.28
C THR A 110 19.03 -4.81 14.53
N ALA A 111 20.07 -5.07 13.74
CA ALA A 111 21.31 -4.30 13.78
C ALA A 111 21.11 -2.84 13.37
N ARG A 112 20.29 -2.57 12.34
CA ARG A 112 20.05 -1.22 11.81
C ARG A 112 19.12 -0.38 12.70
N TYR A 113 18.08 -0.98 13.27
CA TYR A 113 17.03 -0.26 14.01
C TYR A 113 17.03 -0.53 15.53
N GLY A 114 17.89 -1.43 16.01
CA GLY A 114 17.98 -1.84 17.42
C GLY A 114 16.94 -2.90 17.82
N PRO A 115 17.15 -3.62 18.94
CA PRO A 115 16.11 -4.44 19.54
C PRO A 115 14.94 -3.53 19.92
N GLY A 116 13.78 -3.74 19.32
CA GLY A 116 12.58 -2.93 19.59
C GLY A 116 12.37 -1.68 18.72
N LEU A 117 13.11 -1.47 17.62
CA LEU A 117 12.98 -0.29 16.73
C LEU A 117 13.22 1.07 17.44
N GLU A 118 13.86 1.04 18.61
CA GLU A 118 14.05 2.19 19.49
C GLU A 118 15.14 3.16 18.98
N ARG A 119 16.03 2.68 18.09
CA ARG A 119 17.16 3.45 17.55
C ARG A 119 16.73 4.40 16.43
N SER A 120 15.99 5.44 16.79
CA SER A 120 15.67 6.58 15.91
C SER A 120 16.11 7.92 16.52
N ARG A 121 17.16 7.90 17.34
CA ARG A 121 17.97 9.09 17.65
C ARG A 121 18.94 9.35 16.49
N PRO A 122 18.98 10.54 15.89
CA PRO A 122 20.23 11.01 15.28
C PRO A 122 21.25 11.15 16.41
N MET A 123 22.48 10.68 16.20
CA MET A 123 23.63 11.25 16.89
C MET A 123 23.83 12.60 16.21
N ASP A 124 23.51 13.65 16.96
CA ASP A 124 23.88 15.05 16.78
C ASP A 124 23.44 15.76 15.48
#